data_AF-A0A2P7BIJ9-F1
#
_entry.id   AF-A0A2P7BIJ9-F1
#
_cell.length_a   1.000
_cell.length_b   1.000
_cell.length_c   1.000
_cell.angle_alpha   90.00
_cell.angle_beta   90.00
_cell.angle_gamma   90.00
#
_symmetry.space_group_name_H-M   'P 1'
#
loop_
_entity.id
_entity.type
_entity.pdbx_description
1 polymer ?
#
loop_
_entity_poly.entity_id
_entity_poly.type
_entity_poly.pdbx_seq_one_letter_code
_entity_poly.pdbx_strand_id
1 'polypeptide(L)'
;MPDELSERFEERFSEILAYLDFLENVQTAVQSGVPQLGGEDGLVVTTLQQRILYSGVYLQLYNLVESTMTGCLDAVSKAAIQQVHWGPADLSTELRREWVKYVARTHVEMGSDKRLEKAILLCDHLVSALPVGPFDIEKGGGGNWDDGEIHRVALRIGFDLKVSKRSFKDVKKIVRDDLGSMALIVSLRNKLAHGSMSFAECGRFDTVNDLKQISKRVAAYLREVVEAFITYIKEHKYLRPEVRPQQEIPAN
;
A
#
# COMPACT_ATOMS: atom_id res chain seq x y z
N MET A 1 -15.85 6.49 -0.38
CA MET A 1 -15.39 5.48 -1.37
C MET A 1 -14.06 5.87 -2.02
N PRO A 2 -13.88 7.03 -2.70
CA PRO A 2 -12.53 7.53 -3.03
C PRO A 2 -11.95 8.44 -1.93
N ASP A 3 -12.78 9.32 -1.36
CA ASP A 3 -12.32 10.29 -0.35
C ASP A 3 -11.88 9.60 0.95
N GLU A 4 -12.54 8.48 1.31
CA GLU A 4 -12.14 7.56 2.39
C GLU A 4 -10.72 6.99 2.23
N LEU A 5 -10.20 6.83 1.00
CA LEU A 5 -8.85 6.31 0.78
C LEU A 5 -7.79 7.30 1.25
N SER A 6 -7.95 8.57 0.88
CA SER A 6 -7.06 9.65 1.27
C SER A 6 -7.14 9.87 2.78
N GLU A 7 -8.34 9.90 3.36
CA GLU A 7 -8.54 10.04 4.80
C GLU A 7 -7.84 8.93 5.58
N ARG A 8 -8.10 7.65 5.23
CA ARG A 8 -7.47 6.50 5.89
C ARG A 8 -5.95 6.50 5.74
N PHE A 9 -5.42 6.96 4.61
CA PHE A 9 -3.99 7.12 4.41
C PHE A 9 -3.41 8.19 5.35
N GLU A 10 -4.02 9.37 5.42
CA GLU A 10 -3.53 10.46 6.27
C GLU A 10 -3.67 10.13 7.77
N GLU A 11 -4.75 9.46 8.18
CA GLU A 11 -4.92 8.94 9.55
C GLU A 11 -3.74 8.05 9.95
N ARG A 12 -3.44 7.03 9.14
CA ARG A 12 -2.31 6.12 9.39
C ARG A 12 -0.95 6.82 9.32
N PHE A 13 -0.81 7.79 8.43
CA PHE A 13 0.42 8.58 8.37
C PHE A 13 0.57 9.50 9.61
N SER A 14 -0.53 10.00 10.15
CA SER A 14 -0.54 10.82 11.37
C SER A 14 -0.06 10.05 12.59
N GLU A 15 -0.36 8.75 12.69
CA GLU A 15 0.19 7.86 13.73
C GLU A 15 1.74 7.81 13.67
N ILE A 16 2.29 7.72 12.46
CA ILE A 16 3.74 7.72 12.24
C ILE A 16 4.34 9.08 12.60
N LEU A 17 3.67 10.19 12.25
CA LEU A 17 4.11 11.53 12.62
C LEU A 17 4.12 11.71 14.14
N ALA A 18 3.08 11.25 14.84
CA ALA A 18 3.02 11.26 16.29
C ALA A 18 4.16 10.43 16.91
N TYR A 19 4.47 9.27 16.33
CA TYR A 19 5.59 8.46 16.79
C TYR A 19 6.94 9.16 16.56
N LEU A 20 7.15 9.78 15.40
CA LEU A 20 8.37 10.53 15.09
C LEU A 20 8.55 11.76 16.00
N ASP A 21 7.46 12.44 16.36
CA ASP A 21 7.48 13.54 17.33
C ASP A 21 7.91 13.04 18.72
N PHE A 22 7.34 11.91 19.16
CA PHE A 22 7.80 11.24 20.38
C PHE A 22 9.30 10.91 20.35
N LEU A 23 9.81 10.36 19.24
CA LEU A 23 11.23 10.04 19.10
C LEU A 23 12.13 11.30 19.14
N GLU A 24 11.67 12.41 18.56
CA GLU A 24 12.40 13.68 18.62
C GLU A 24 12.47 14.25 20.04
N ASN A 25 11.37 14.15 20.79
CA ASN A 25 11.33 14.54 22.20
C ASN A 25 12.27 13.68 23.05
N VAL A 26 12.29 12.36 22.82
CA VAL A 26 13.26 11.45 23.45
C VAL A 26 14.70 11.84 23.10
N GLN A 27 15.00 12.13 21.84
CA GLN A 27 16.34 12.53 21.41
C GLN A 27 16.77 13.87 22.03
N THR A 28 15.88 14.86 22.06
CA THR A 28 16.16 16.19 22.62
C THR A 28 16.45 16.11 24.12
N ALA A 29 15.67 15.30 24.85
CA ALA A 29 15.90 15.06 26.28
C ALA A 29 17.29 14.43 26.56
N VAL A 30 17.86 13.69 25.60
CA VAL A 30 19.21 13.09 25.69
C VAL A 30 20.32 14.09 25.42
N GLN A 31 20.06 15.08 24.58
CA GLN A 31 21.05 16.11 24.25
C GLN A 31 21.20 17.12 25.38
N SER A 32 20.14 17.34 26.16
CA SER A 32 20.12 18.24 27.33
C SER A 32 20.62 17.57 28.63
N GLY A 33 20.95 16.28 28.61
CA GLY A 33 21.31 15.48 29.79
C GLY A 33 20.88 14.02 29.62
N VAL A 34 20.87 13.23 30.68
CA VAL A 34 20.28 11.88 30.60
C VAL A 34 18.76 12.02 30.57
N PRO A 35 18.03 11.48 29.58
CA PRO A 35 16.59 11.67 29.47
C PRO A 35 15.92 10.94 30.64
N GLN A 36 15.36 11.69 31.58
CA GLN A 36 14.66 11.13 32.73
C GLN A 36 13.15 11.18 32.49
N LEU A 37 12.53 10.02 32.33
CA LEU A 37 11.07 9.91 32.39
C LEU A 37 10.64 10.00 33.85
N GLY A 38 10.16 11.17 34.29
CA GLY A 38 9.61 11.36 35.64
C GLY A 38 10.33 12.37 36.56
N GLY A 39 11.22 13.23 36.04
CA GLY A 39 11.97 14.21 36.85
C GLY A 39 13.33 13.67 37.34
N GLU A 40 13.91 14.26 38.40
CA GLU A 40 15.30 14.01 38.85
C GLU A 40 15.66 12.53 39.14
N ASP A 41 14.67 11.67 39.45
CA ASP A 41 14.80 10.20 39.65
C ASP A 41 14.19 9.38 38.50
N GLY A 42 13.93 10.00 37.35
CA GLY A 42 13.22 9.38 36.24
C GLY A 42 14.02 8.33 35.47
N LEU A 43 13.31 7.46 34.75
CA LEU A 43 13.93 6.38 33.97
C LEU A 43 14.81 6.94 32.86
N VAL A 44 16.06 6.48 32.84
CA VAL A 44 17.04 6.79 31.79
C VAL A 44 16.73 6.01 30.52
N VAL A 45 16.47 6.71 29.42
CA VAL A 45 16.41 6.08 28.09
C VAL A 45 17.82 5.78 27.58
N THR A 46 18.14 4.50 27.52
CA THR A 46 19.42 3.98 27.02
C THR A 46 19.53 4.06 25.50
N THR A 47 20.75 4.09 24.97
CA THR A 47 20.99 3.99 23.52
C THR A 47 20.42 2.70 22.92
N LEU A 48 20.38 1.61 23.69
CA LEU A 48 19.75 0.36 23.26
C LEU A 48 18.24 0.55 23.04
N GLN A 49 17.55 1.16 24.00
CA GLN A 49 16.12 1.47 23.89
C GLN A 49 15.83 2.42 22.72
N GLN A 50 16.65 3.45 22.51
CA GLN A 50 16.50 4.37 21.36
C GLN A 50 16.57 3.63 20.02
N ARG A 51 17.57 2.77 19.83
CA ARG A 51 17.72 2.01 18.58
C ARG A 51 16.53 1.07 18.35
N ILE A 52 16.03 0.44 19.42
CA ILE A 52 14.82 -0.39 19.35
C ILE A 52 13.63 0.47 18.89
N LEU A 53 13.44 1.64 19.49
CA LEU A 53 12.38 2.56 19.11
C LEU A 53 12.49 3.02 17.64
N TYR A 54 13.68 3.44 17.19
CA TYR A 54 13.91 3.87 15.81
C TYR A 54 13.52 2.80 14.78
N SER A 55 13.88 1.55 15.05
CA SER A 55 13.54 0.44 14.15
C SER A 55 12.02 0.20 14.01
N GLY A 56 11.21 0.62 15.01
CA GLY A 56 9.76 0.56 14.94
C GLY A 56 9.17 1.41 13.81
N VAL A 57 9.84 2.50 13.41
CA VAL A 57 9.40 3.36 12.30
C VAL A 57 9.34 2.58 10.98
N TYR A 58 10.31 1.69 10.71
CA TYR A 58 10.30 0.89 9.48
C TYR A 58 9.12 -0.07 9.40
N LEU A 59 8.69 -0.62 10.54
CA LEU A 59 7.50 -1.47 10.60
C LEU A 59 6.23 -0.67 10.35
N GLN A 60 6.09 0.50 10.96
CA GLN A 60 4.94 1.38 10.73
C GLN A 60 4.90 1.87 9.27
N LEU A 61 6.04 2.24 8.69
CA LEU A 61 6.13 2.65 7.29
C LEU A 61 5.77 1.51 6.33
N TYR A 62 6.23 0.28 6.61
CA TYR A 62 5.84 -0.87 5.81
C TYR A 62 4.32 -1.13 5.94
N ASN A 63 3.76 -1.02 7.15
CA ASN A 63 2.32 -1.16 7.37
C ASN A 63 1.52 -0.08 6.62
N LEU A 64 2.02 1.16 6.60
CA LEU A 64 1.43 2.24 5.81
C LEU A 64 1.36 1.83 4.34
N VAL A 65 2.48 1.46 3.73
CA VAL A 65 2.54 1.02 2.32
C VAL A 65 1.56 -0.12 2.05
N GLU A 66 1.60 -1.19 2.85
CA GLU A 66 0.75 -2.36 2.63
C GLU A 66 -0.74 -2.05 2.81
N SER A 67 -1.08 -1.25 3.82
CA SER A 67 -2.47 -0.86 4.07
C SER A 67 -3.02 0.09 3.02
N THR A 68 -2.19 1.00 2.48
CA THR A 68 -2.53 1.86 1.35
C THR A 68 -2.82 1.04 0.11
N MET A 69 -1.92 0.11 -0.26
CA MET A 69 -2.13 -0.72 -1.44
C MET A 69 -3.31 -1.67 -1.29
N THR A 70 -3.51 -2.25 -0.11
CA THR A 70 -4.70 -3.05 0.19
C THR A 70 -5.96 -2.23 0.00
N GLY A 71 -6.03 -1.04 0.60
CA GLY A 71 -7.19 -0.15 0.47
C GLY A 71 -7.46 0.26 -0.99
N CYS A 72 -6.41 0.58 -1.75
CA CYS A 72 -6.53 0.93 -3.16
C CYS A 72 -7.13 -0.21 -4.00
N LEU A 73 -6.67 -1.45 -3.79
CA LEU A 73 -7.19 -2.63 -4.49
C LEU A 73 -8.64 -2.94 -4.07
N ASP A 74 -8.93 -2.88 -2.78
CA ASP A 74 -10.29 -3.08 -2.26
C ASP A 74 -11.27 -2.05 -2.85
N ALA A 75 -10.84 -0.79 -3.00
CA ALA A 75 -11.66 0.25 -3.59
C ALA A 75 -11.94 0.03 -5.08
N VAL A 76 -10.97 -0.49 -5.85
CA VAL A 76 -11.19 -0.88 -7.25
C VAL A 76 -12.20 -2.02 -7.35
N SER A 77 -12.05 -3.08 -6.55
CA SER A 77 -13.03 -4.17 -6.49
C SER A 77 -14.43 -3.65 -6.14
N LYS A 78 -14.54 -2.83 -5.08
CA LYS A 78 -15.83 -2.25 -4.65
C LYS A 78 -16.46 -1.38 -5.74
N ALA A 79 -15.68 -0.56 -6.44
CA ALA A 79 -16.19 0.27 -7.54
C ALA A 79 -16.75 -0.56 -8.70
N ALA A 80 -16.16 -1.73 -8.98
CA ALA A 80 -16.66 -2.65 -10.01
C ALA A 80 -17.97 -3.35 -9.61
N ILE A 81 -18.25 -3.51 -8.31
CA ILE A 81 -19.46 -4.17 -7.78
C ILE A 81 -20.59 -3.17 -7.51
N GLN A 82 -20.27 -1.91 -7.22
CA GLN A 82 -21.22 -0.96 -6.64
C GLN A 82 -22.40 -0.57 -7.53
N GLN A 83 -22.29 -0.71 -8.86
CA GLN A 83 -23.43 -0.50 -9.73
C GLN A 83 -23.99 -1.87 -10.11
N VAL A 84 -25.24 -2.13 -9.70
CA VAL A 84 -25.99 -3.39 -9.84
C VAL A 84 -26.17 -3.85 -11.31
N HIS A 85 -25.52 -3.17 -12.26
CA HIS A 85 -25.66 -3.36 -13.70
C HIS A 85 -24.39 -3.83 -14.41
N TRP A 86 -23.19 -3.72 -13.82
CA TRP A 86 -21.97 -4.12 -14.54
C TRP A 86 -21.84 -5.64 -14.61
N GLY A 87 -21.82 -6.17 -15.83
CA GLY A 87 -21.48 -7.56 -16.10
C GLY A 87 -19.96 -7.73 -16.31
N PRO A 88 -19.45 -8.98 -16.28
CA PRO A 88 -18.05 -9.26 -16.61
C PRO A 88 -17.63 -8.74 -17.98
N ALA A 89 -18.58 -8.62 -18.91
CA ALA A 89 -18.37 -8.09 -20.26
C ALA A 89 -18.06 -6.57 -20.29
N ASP A 90 -18.38 -5.84 -19.23
CA ASP A 90 -18.21 -4.38 -19.14
C ASP A 90 -16.86 -3.99 -18.54
N LEU A 91 -16.24 -4.89 -17.77
CA LEU A 91 -14.92 -4.69 -17.17
C LEU A 91 -13.83 -4.52 -18.24
N SER A 92 -12.81 -3.71 -17.94
CA SER A 92 -11.58 -3.67 -18.72
C SER A 92 -10.96 -5.08 -18.85
N THR A 93 -10.15 -5.30 -19.88
CA THR A 93 -9.53 -6.63 -20.11
C THR A 93 -8.70 -7.06 -18.91
N GLU A 94 -8.00 -6.11 -18.31
CA GLU A 94 -7.10 -6.27 -17.18
C GLU A 94 -7.88 -6.60 -15.91
N LEU A 95 -8.90 -5.81 -15.56
CA LEU A 95 -9.69 -6.10 -14.36
C LEU A 95 -10.53 -7.36 -14.51
N ARG A 96 -11.05 -7.65 -15.70
CA ARG A 96 -11.74 -8.91 -15.99
C ARG A 96 -10.83 -10.11 -15.77
N ARG A 97 -9.55 -10.01 -16.13
CA ARG A 97 -8.58 -11.08 -15.87
C ARG A 97 -8.47 -11.33 -14.37
N GLU A 98 -8.42 -10.30 -13.55
CA GLU A 98 -8.39 -10.44 -12.09
C GLU A 98 -9.68 -11.04 -11.55
N TRP A 99 -10.84 -10.62 -12.06
CA TRP A 99 -12.14 -11.23 -11.72
C TRP A 99 -12.20 -12.72 -12.10
N VAL A 100 -11.77 -13.09 -13.31
CA VAL A 100 -11.71 -14.50 -13.76
C VAL A 100 -10.75 -15.31 -12.88
N LYS A 101 -9.56 -14.77 -12.55
CA LYS A 101 -8.61 -15.44 -11.64
C LYS A 101 -9.23 -15.74 -10.28
N TYR A 102 -10.05 -14.82 -9.76
CA TYR A 102 -10.76 -14.99 -8.50
C TYR A 102 -11.85 -16.07 -8.61
N VAL A 103 -12.76 -15.95 -9.58
CA VAL A 103 -13.90 -16.87 -9.74
C VAL A 103 -13.44 -18.29 -10.12
N ALA A 104 -12.56 -18.41 -11.11
CA ALA A 104 -12.06 -19.69 -11.58
C ALA A 104 -10.92 -20.26 -10.72
N ARG A 105 -10.44 -19.50 -9.72
CA ARG A 105 -9.32 -19.88 -8.84
C ARG A 105 -8.08 -20.38 -9.60
N THR A 106 -7.75 -19.73 -10.70
CA THR A 106 -6.66 -20.18 -11.61
C THR A 106 -5.27 -20.12 -10.98
N HIS A 107 -5.13 -19.44 -9.85
CA HIS A 107 -3.91 -19.27 -9.08
C HIS A 107 -3.75 -20.33 -7.98
N VAL A 108 -4.77 -21.15 -7.73
CA VAL A 108 -4.78 -22.19 -6.69
C VAL A 108 -4.58 -23.55 -7.32
N GLU A 109 -3.68 -24.36 -6.74
CA GLU A 109 -3.55 -25.75 -7.14
C GLU A 109 -4.77 -26.56 -6.69
N MET A 110 -5.46 -27.18 -7.65
CA MET A 110 -6.70 -27.92 -7.41
C MET A 110 -6.75 -29.19 -8.29
N GLY A 111 -7.49 -30.21 -7.84
CA GLY A 111 -7.77 -31.41 -8.65
C GLY A 111 -8.60 -31.09 -9.91
N SER A 112 -8.63 -32.02 -10.87
CA SER A 112 -9.36 -31.89 -12.14
C SER A 112 -10.84 -31.54 -11.94
N ASP A 113 -11.53 -32.23 -11.03
CA ASP A 113 -12.98 -32.11 -10.87
C ASP A 113 -13.36 -30.74 -10.28
N LYS A 114 -12.58 -30.25 -9.32
CA LYS A 114 -12.76 -28.90 -8.75
C LYS A 114 -12.50 -27.81 -9.78
N ARG A 115 -11.51 -28.01 -10.67
CA ARG A 115 -11.26 -27.08 -11.79
C ARG A 115 -12.44 -27.05 -12.76
N LEU A 116 -12.99 -28.22 -13.10
CA LEU A 116 -14.17 -28.32 -13.95
C LEU A 116 -15.38 -27.63 -13.31
N GLU A 117 -15.62 -27.85 -12.01
CA GLU A 117 -16.70 -27.19 -11.25
C GLU A 117 -16.59 -25.66 -11.33
N LYS A 118 -15.38 -25.10 -11.16
CA LYS A 118 -15.16 -23.66 -11.29
C LYS A 118 -15.30 -23.14 -12.71
N ALA A 119 -14.94 -23.94 -13.71
CA ALA A 119 -15.16 -23.59 -15.11
C ALA A 119 -16.65 -23.56 -15.45
N ILE A 120 -17.44 -24.54 -15.00
CA ILE A 120 -18.89 -24.56 -15.16
C ILE A 120 -19.52 -23.34 -14.48
N LEU A 121 -19.13 -23.04 -13.24
CA LEU A 121 -19.61 -21.86 -12.51
C LEU A 121 -19.35 -20.55 -13.28
N LEU A 122 -18.14 -20.39 -13.83
CA LEU A 122 -17.79 -19.23 -14.64
C LEU A 122 -18.65 -19.17 -15.92
N CYS A 123 -18.83 -20.30 -16.61
CA CYS A 123 -19.68 -20.39 -17.79
C CYS A 123 -21.13 -20.01 -17.47
N ASP A 124 -21.71 -20.54 -16.40
CA ASP A 124 -23.08 -20.25 -15.97
C ASP A 124 -23.26 -18.77 -15.65
N HIS A 125 -22.26 -18.15 -14.99
CA HIS A 125 -22.24 -16.71 -14.71
C HIS A 125 -22.30 -15.89 -16.00
N LEU A 126 -21.45 -16.24 -16.98
CA LEU A 126 -21.36 -15.53 -18.26
C LEU A 126 -22.59 -15.73 -19.14
N VAL A 127 -23.10 -16.96 -19.24
CA VAL A 127 -24.29 -17.31 -20.03
C VAL A 127 -25.54 -16.65 -19.46
N SER A 128 -25.65 -16.61 -18.13
CA SER A 128 -26.79 -15.96 -17.44
C SER A 128 -26.63 -14.44 -17.32
N ALA A 129 -25.56 -13.87 -17.89
CA ALA A 129 -25.24 -12.44 -17.84
C ALA A 129 -25.34 -11.82 -16.43
N LEU A 130 -24.93 -12.57 -15.40
CA LEU A 130 -25.04 -12.12 -14.02
C LEU A 130 -24.08 -10.93 -13.76
N PRO A 131 -24.45 -9.98 -12.89
CA PRO A 131 -23.57 -8.87 -12.53
C PRO A 131 -22.28 -9.36 -11.86
N VAL A 132 -21.27 -8.51 -11.83
CA VAL A 132 -20.02 -8.77 -11.12
C VAL A 132 -20.30 -8.87 -9.63
N GLY A 133 -20.17 -10.08 -9.08
CA GLY A 133 -20.25 -10.32 -7.64
C GLY A 133 -18.97 -9.90 -6.90
N PRO A 134 -18.99 -9.93 -5.55
CA PRO A 134 -17.81 -9.63 -4.73
C PRO A 134 -16.58 -10.45 -5.14
N PHE A 135 -15.46 -9.76 -5.33
CA PHE A 135 -14.18 -10.39 -5.62
C PHE A 135 -13.01 -9.59 -5.06
N ASP A 136 -11.97 -10.31 -4.65
CA ASP A 136 -10.74 -9.71 -4.15
C ASP A 136 -9.68 -9.74 -5.26
N ILE A 137 -9.03 -8.61 -5.47
CA ILE A 137 -7.83 -8.56 -6.32
C ILE A 137 -6.67 -9.09 -5.48
N GLU A 138 -6.06 -10.19 -5.92
CA GLU A 138 -4.95 -10.81 -5.22
C GLU A 138 -3.81 -9.80 -5.01
N LYS A 139 -3.36 -9.63 -3.77
CA LYS A 139 -2.24 -8.74 -3.47
C LYS A 139 -1.00 -9.23 -4.21
N GLY A 140 -0.43 -8.38 -5.05
CA GLY A 140 0.82 -8.68 -5.76
C GLY A 140 2.03 -8.74 -4.83
N GLY A 141 3.17 -9.18 -5.37
CA GLY A 141 4.47 -9.05 -4.72
C GLY A 141 4.74 -9.94 -3.51
N GLY A 142 3.92 -10.97 -3.25
CA GLY A 142 4.15 -11.91 -2.13
C GLY A 142 4.19 -11.23 -0.76
N GLY A 143 3.54 -10.07 -0.63
CA GLY A 143 3.64 -9.22 0.56
C GLY A 143 4.98 -8.49 0.69
N ASN A 144 5.62 -8.07 -0.41
CA ASN A 144 6.84 -7.25 -0.42
C ASN A 144 6.61 -5.95 -1.22
N TRP A 145 5.82 -5.03 -0.68
CA TRP A 145 5.46 -3.80 -1.40
C TRP A 145 6.60 -2.78 -1.49
N ASP A 146 7.29 -2.76 -2.63
CA ASP A 146 8.14 -1.64 -3.07
C ASP A 146 7.48 -0.84 -4.21
N ASP A 147 8.13 0.23 -4.68
CA ASP A 147 7.59 1.06 -5.76
C ASP A 147 7.42 0.30 -7.09
N GLY A 148 8.25 -0.71 -7.35
CA GLY A 148 8.19 -1.54 -8.54
C GLY A 148 7.03 -2.54 -8.53
N GLU A 149 6.76 -3.17 -7.38
CA GLU A 149 5.58 -4.00 -7.16
C GLU A 149 4.29 -3.19 -7.27
N ILE A 150 4.27 -1.97 -6.69
CA ILE A 150 3.13 -1.06 -6.79
C ILE A 150 2.81 -0.74 -8.26
N HIS A 151 3.83 -0.38 -9.05
CA HIS A 151 3.67 -0.09 -10.46
C HIS A 151 3.20 -1.32 -11.27
N ARG A 152 3.78 -2.50 -11.00
CA ARG A 152 3.37 -3.76 -11.65
C ARG A 152 1.92 -4.12 -11.36
N VAL A 153 1.46 -3.91 -10.13
CA VAL A 153 0.06 -4.16 -9.76
C VAL A 153 -0.88 -3.18 -10.45
N ALA A 154 -0.53 -1.89 -10.53
CA ALA A 154 -1.33 -0.90 -11.26
C ALA A 154 -1.49 -1.28 -12.75
N LEU A 155 -0.39 -1.67 -13.41
CA LEU A 155 -0.43 -2.16 -14.79
C LEU A 155 -1.30 -3.41 -14.92
N ARG A 156 -1.17 -4.36 -13.99
CA ARG A 156 -1.93 -5.62 -13.98
C ARG A 156 -3.44 -5.39 -13.89
N ILE A 157 -3.89 -4.35 -13.18
CA ILE A 157 -5.32 -4.03 -13.03
C ILE A 157 -5.85 -3.08 -14.10
N GLY A 158 -4.98 -2.49 -14.93
CA GLY A 158 -5.40 -1.79 -16.15
C GLY A 158 -4.98 -0.33 -16.31
N PHE A 159 -4.01 0.17 -15.53
CA PHE A 159 -3.50 1.52 -15.77
C PHE A 159 -2.01 1.70 -15.50
N ASP A 160 -1.41 2.63 -16.25
CA ASP A 160 -0.05 3.09 -16.04
C ASP A 160 -0.02 4.08 -14.87
N LEU A 161 0.57 3.66 -13.74
CA LEU A 161 0.70 4.50 -12.55
C LEU A 161 1.74 5.59 -12.80
N LYS A 162 1.26 6.83 -12.86
CA LYS A 162 2.10 8.02 -13.04
C LYS A 162 2.23 8.79 -11.75
N VAL A 163 3.44 8.82 -11.22
CA VAL A 163 3.86 9.72 -10.16
C VAL A 163 4.76 10.82 -10.73
N SER A 164 4.84 11.94 -10.03
CA SER A 164 5.69 13.07 -10.35
C SER A 164 7.16 12.64 -10.36
N LYS A 165 7.93 13.25 -11.27
CA LYS A 165 9.39 13.01 -11.37
C LYS A 165 10.10 13.26 -10.04
N ARG A 166 9.59 14.21 -9.25
CA ARG A 166 10.13 14.53 -7.93
C ARG A 166 9.92 13.38 -6.95
N SER A 167 8.68 12.93 -6.75
CA SER A 167 8.36 11.85 -5.84
C SER A 167 9.07 10.56 -6.21
N PHE A 168 9.12 10.22 -7.50
CA PHE A 168 9.87 9.05 -7.98
C PHE A 168 11.38 9.16 -7.70
N LYS A 169 12.00 10.31 -8.01
CA LYS A 169 13.43 10.53 -7.74
C LYS A 169 13.73 10.49 -6.24
N ASP A 170 12.84 11.03 -5.42
CA ASP A 170 13.00 11.09 -3.97
C ASP A 170 12.95 9.69 -3.33
N VAL A 171 12.02 8.82 -3.74
CA VAL A 171 11.99 7.42 -3.23
C VAL A 171 13.11 6.55 -3.76
N LYS A 172 13.63 6.85 -4.96
CA LYS A 172 14.80 6.17 -5.55
C LYS A 172 16.14 6.67 -5.04
N LYS A 173 16.18 7.84 -4.38
CA LYS A 173 17.41 8.36 -3.79
C LYS A 173 17.93 7.36 -2.76
N ILE A 174 19.16 6.89 -2.98
CA ILE A 174 19.82 5.93 -2.09
C ILE A 174 19.89 6.48 -0.68
N VAL A 175 19.49 5.64 0.27
CA VAL A 175 19.49 5.91 1.71
C VAL A 175 20.59 5.09 2.37
N ARG A 176 20.54 3.76 2.24
CA ARG A 176 21.47 2.80 2.86
C ARG A 176 21.46 1.50 2.06
N ASP A 177 22.57 0.74 2.10
CA ASP A 177 22.72 -0.58 1.46
C ASP A 177 22.40 -0.57 -0.05
N ASP A 178 22.69 0.53 -0.75
CA ASP A 178 22.31 0.76 -2.16
C ASP A 178 20.79 0.68 -2.42
N LEU A 179 19.98 0.88 -1.37
CA LEU A 179 18.52 0.89 -1.44
C LEU A 179 17.95 2.31 -1.33
N GLY A 180 16.95 2.59 -2.16
CA GLY A 180 16.04 3.72 -1.98
C GLY A 180 15.07 3.50 -0.82
N SER A 181 14.25 4.50 -0.49
CA SER A 181 13.38 4.47 0.69
C SER A 181 12.44 3.27 0.73
N MET A 182 11.74 2.96 -0.37
CA MET A 182 10.76 1.86 -0.43
C MET A 182 11.44 0.49 -0.29
N ALA A 183 12.51 0.25 -1.06
CA ALA A 183 13.25 -1.00 -1.01
C ALA A 183 13.93 -1.23 0.36
N LEU A 184 14.43 -0.17 0.98
CA LEU A 184 15.01 -0.22 2.32
C LEU A 184 13.97 -0.68 3.35
N ILE A 185 12.78 -0.09 3.34
CA ILE A 185 11.69 -0.46 4.27
C ILE A 185 11.32 -1.94 4.14
N VAL A 186 11.16 -2.43 2.90
CA VAL A 186 10.87 -3.85 2.63
C VAL A 186 12.00 -4.74 3.16
N SER A 187 13.25 -4.41 2.85
CA SER A 187 14.41 -5.19 3.31
C SER A 187 14.49 -5.26 4.83
N LEU A 188 14.34 -4.13 5.53
CA LEU A 188 14.44 -4.07 6.98
C LEU A 188 13.27 -4.78 7.66
N ARG A 189 12.04 -4.62 7.16
CA ARG A 189 10.89 -5.37 7.67
C ARG A 189 11.10 -6.88 7.53
N ASN A 190 11.58 -7.34 6.37
CA ASN A 190 11.85 -8.77 6.15
C ASN A 190 12.96 -9.29 7.07
N LYS A 191 14.06 -8.54 7.21
CA LYS A 191 15.17 -8.93 8.10
C LYS A 191 14.72 -9.05 9.56
N LEU A 192 13.88 -8.12 10.02
CA LEU A 192 13.25 -8.16 11.36
C LEU A 192 12.28 -9.35 11.50
N ALA A 193 11.37 -9.54 10.54
CA ALA A 193 10.34 -10.58 10.59
C ALA A 193 10.92 -12.01 10.54
N HIS A 194 12.01 -12.21 9.78
CA HIS A 194 12.70 -13.50 9.72
C HIS A 194 13.71 -13.70 10.87
N GLY A 195 13.89 -12.74 11.76
CA GLY A 195 14.82 -12.84 12.90
C GLY A 195 16.30 -12.78 12.51
N SER A 196 16.62 -12.47 11.25
CA SER A 196 18.01 -12.30 10.77
C SER A 196 18.67 -11.00 11.24
N MET A 197 17.90 -10.10 11.86
CA MET A 197 18.32 -8.81 12.40
C MET A 197 17.48 -8.48 13.62
N SER A 198 18.10 -8.01 14.71
CA SER A 198 17.40 -7.48 15.87
C SER A 198 16.95 -6.03 15.67
N PHE A 199 15.98 -5.57 16.46
CA PHE A 199 15.52 -4.17 16.47
C PHE A 199 16.68 -3.18 16.75
N ALA A 200 17.55 -3.51 17.70
CA ALA A 200 18.70 -2.68 18.05
C ALA A 200 19.74 -2.58 16.92
N GLU A 201 19.90 -3.64 16.12
CA GLU A 201 20.77 -3.63 14.93
C GLU A 201 20.14 -2.83 13.80
N CYS A 202 18.83 -3.00 13.58
CA CYS A 202 18.09 -2.27 12.55
C CYS A 202 18.19 -0.75 12.73
N GLY A 203 17.96 -0.27 13.96
CA GLY A 203 18.00 1.15 14.32
C GLY A 203 19.38 1.74 14.61
N ARG A 204 20.46 0.95 14.44
CA ARG A 204 21.80 1.31 14.93
C ARG A 204 22.36 2.60 14.33
N PHE A 205 22.08 2.82 13.05
CA PHE A 205 22.67 3.89 12.24
C PHE A 205 21.67 4.99 11.88
N ASP A 206 20.47 4.95 12.46
CA ASP A 206 19.41 5.89 12.14
C ASP A 206 19.42 7.09 13.09
N THR A 207 19.17 8.28 12.55
CA THR A 207 18.78 9.46 13.33
C THR A 207 17.29 9.73 13.15
N VAL A 208 16.68 10.44 14.10
CA VAL A 208 15.26 10.84 13.96
C VAL A 208 15.05 11.69 12.70
N ASN A 209 16.02 12.51 12.32
CA ASN A 209 15.94 13.27 11.07
C ASN A 209 15.94 12.34 9.85
N ASP A 210 16.78 11.30 9.81
CA ASP A 210 16.78 10.33 8.69
C ASP A 210 15.42 9.65 8.57
N LEU A 211 14.86 9.18 9.69
CA LEU A 211 13.54 8.55 9.74
C LEU A 211 12.45 9.52 9.25
N LYS A 212 12.47 10.78 9.69
CA LYS A 212 11.55 11.83 9.20
C LYS A 212 11.66 12.03 7.69
N GLN A 213 12.88 12.04 7.15
CA GLN A 213 13.08 12.21 5.70
C GLN A 213 12.57 11.00 4.91
N ILE A 214 12.84 9.78 5.37
CA ILE A 214 12.33 8.56 4.75
C ILE A 214 10.79 8.58 4.77
N SER A 215 10.19 8.85 5.94
CA SER A 215 8.73 8.93 6.10
C SER A 215 8.09 9.96 5.17
N LYS A 216 8.69 11.15 5.04
CA LYS A 216 8.19 12.20 4.13
C LYS A 216 8.24 11.77 2.66
N ARG A 217 9.34 11.15 2.22
CA ARG A 217 9.50 10.68 0.83
C ARG A 217 8.48 9.60 0.49
N VAL A 218 8.31 8.62 1.38
CA VAL A 218 7.35 7.52 1.22
C VAL A 218 5.93 8.06 1.22
N ALA A 219 5.58 8.93 2.15
CA ALA A 219 4.24 9.51 2.22
C ALA A 219 3.92 10.37 0.99
N ALA A 220 4.87 11.18 0.50
CA ALA A 220 4.68 11.96 -0.72
C ALA A 220 4.40 11.07 -1.94
N TYR A 221 5.16 9.97 -2.10
CA TYR A 221 4.92 8.99 -3.15
C TYR A 221 3.55 8.31 -3.00
N LEU A 222 3.22 7.80 -1.80
CA LEU A 222 1.97 7.09 -1.56
C LEU A 222 0.74 7.99 -1.74
N ARG A 223 0.80 9.28 -1.40
CA ARG A 223 -0.28 10.23 -1.72
C ARG A 223 -0.58 10.27 -3.21
N GLU A 224 0.46 10.36 -4.04
CA GLU A 224 0.27 10.38 -5.49
C GLU A 224 -0.23 9.03 -6.01
N VAL A 225 0.17 7.91 -5.39
CA VAL A 225 -0.41 6.60 -5.69
C VAL A 225 -1.90 6.57 -5.38
N VAL A 226 -2.30 6.99 -4.17
CA VAL A 226 -3.72 7.07 -3.77
C VAL A 226 -4.51 7.93 -4.76
N GLU A 227 -3.99 9.11 -5.11
CA GLU A 227 -4.65 10.00 -6.08
C GLU A 227 -4.80 9.36 -7.46
N ALA A 228 -3.78 8.63 -7.93
CA ALA A 228 -3.86 7.91 -9.20
C ALA A 228 -4.94 6.82 -9.18
N PHE A 229 -5.08 6.07 -8.08
CA PHE A 229 -6.16 5.09 -7.90
C PHE A 229 -7.53 5.75 -7.80
N ILE A 230 -7.64 6.87 -7.07
CA ILE A 230 -8.87 7.66 -6.99
C ILE A 230 -9.29 8.14 -8.38
N THR A 231 -8.36 8.69 -9.16
CA THR A 231 -8.61 9.13 -10.55
C THR A 231 -9.04 7.96 -11.42
N TYR A 232 -8.36 6.81 -11.33
CA TYR A 232 -8.71 5.60 -12.07
C TYR A 232 -10.15 5.13 -11.78
N ILE A 233 -10.57 5.18 -10.51
CA ILE A 233 -11.93 4.85 -10.08
C ILE A 233 -12.95 5.90 -10.55
N LYS A 234 -12.69 7.19 -10.30
CA LYS A 234 -13.61 8.29 -10.68
C LYS A 234 -13.87 8.34 -12.18
N GLU A 235 -12.85 8.07 -12.99
CA GLU A 235 -12.96 8.04 -14.45
C GLU A 235 -13.49 6.70 -15.00
N HIS A 236 -13.90 5.78 -14.12
CA HIS A 236 -14.41 4.45 -14.49
C HIS A 236 -13.46 3.68 -15.43
N LYS A 237 -12.15 3.89 -15.30
CA LYS A 237 -11.15 3.28 -16.19
C LYS A 237 -11.04 1.77 -16.02
N TYR A 238 -11.63 1.24 -14.95
CA TYR A 238 -11.85 -0.19 -14.71
C TYR A 238 -12.93 -0.82 -15.60
N LEU A 239 -13.68 -0.01 -16.35
CA LEU A 239 -14.61 -0.44 -17.38
C LEU A 239 -14.02 -0.23 -18.77
N ARG A 240 -14.58 -0.93 -19.76
CA ARG A 240 -14.28 -0.67 -21.17
C ARG A 240 -14.75 0.74 -21.57
N PRO A 241 -14.04 1.42 -22.48
CA PRO A 241 -14.39 2.79 -22.89
C PRO A 241 -15.84 2.96 -23.34
N GLU A 242 -16.43 1.95 -23.99
CA GLU A 242 -17.75 2.03 -24.61
C GLU A 242 -18.91 2.06 -23.60
N VAL A 243 -18.67 1.59 -22.38
CA VAL A 243 -19.70 1.46 -21.33
C VAL A 243 -19.46 2.38 -20.14
N ARG A 244 -18.40 3.19 -20.17
CA ARG A 244 -18.13 4.17 -19.12
C ARG A 244 -19.26 5.21 -19.07
N PRO A 245 -19.76 5.56 -17.88
CA PRO A 245 -20.67 6.69 -17.74
C PRO A 245 -20.06 7.94 -18.38
N GLN A 246 -20.82 8.64 -19.22
CA GLN A 246 -20.40 9.94 -19.73
C GLN A 246 -20.27 10.90 -18.54
N GLN A 247 -19.13 11.57 -18.40
CA GLN A 247 -19.01 12.65 -17.42
C GLN A 247 -20.04 13.72 -17.77
N GLU A 248 -21.01 13.97 -16.89
CA GLU A 248 -21.88 15.14 -17.01
C GLU A 248 -20.97 16.37 -17.04
N ILE A 249 -20.85 16.99 -18.20
CA ILE A 249 -20.21 18.30 -18.32
C ILE A 249 -21.10 19.24 -17.50
N PRO A 250 -20.61 19.84 -16.40
CA PRO A 250 -21.42 20.79 -15.65
C PRO A 250 -21.83 21.90 -16.62
N ALA A 251 -23.15 22.09 -16.78
CA ALA A 251 -23.68 23.19 -17.57
C ALA A 251 -23.19 24.51 -16.96
N ASN A 252 -22.51 25.31 -17.77
CA ASN A 252 -22.05 26.66 -17.45
C ASN A 252 -23.18 27.55 -16.92
#